data_AF-R7MZR8-F1
#
_entry.id   AF-R7MZR8-F1
#
_cell.length_a   1.000
_cell.length_b   1.000
_cell.length_c   1.000
_cell.angle_alpha   90.00
_cell.angle_beta   90.00
_cell.angle_gamma   90.00
#
_symmetry.space_group_name_H-M   'P 1'
#
loop_
_entity.id
_entity.type
_entity.pdbx_description
1 polymer ?
#
loop_
_entity_poly.entity_id
_entity_poly.type
_entity_poly.pdbx_seq_one_letter_code
_entity_poly.pdbx_strand_id
1 'polypeptide(L)'
;MPLSWLPIISDYTRTAEKPGLATAASCSAYFIASSWMFLIGMGAALFTGQDDIAAIMVQAGLGVAGILVVLLSTVTTTFLDAFSAGVSCQSLVPKVSDKILALIATVLGVLLAIFAAPDQFQDFLYLIGSVFAPMTAILLSDFFILKQDHTADSVNWLNLVLWVLGVALYRFLLNVDTPVGITVPVVVILMAVSALVHKVLNKA
;
A
#
# COMPACT_ATOMS: atom_id res chain seq x y z
N MET A 1 -5.59 -1.31 -2.11
CA MET A 1 -4.48 -0.53 -2.71
C MET A 1 -3.87 0.58 -1.85
N PRO A 2 -4.54 1.25 -0.87
CA PRO A 2 -3.96 2.49 -0.31
C PRO A 2 -2.77 2.30 0.63
N LEU A 3 -2.62 1.14 1.28
CA LEU A 3 -1.58 0.95 2.31
C LEU A 3 -0.20 0.57 1.74
N SER A 4 -0.16 -0.30 0.73
CA SER A 4 1.08 -0.69 0.05
C SER A 4 1.65 0.42 -0.83
N TRP A 5 0.86 1.48 -1.08
CA TRP A 5 1.32 2.66 -1.81
C TRP A 5 2.29 3.52 -0.99
N LEU A 6 2.30 3.40 0.34
CA LEU A 6 3.17 4.19 1.21
C LEU A 6 4.68 3.98 0.94
N PRO A 7 5.19 2.74 0.84
CA PRO A 7 6.55 2.49 0.38
C PRO A 7 6.82 3.09 -1.01
N ILE A 8 5.90 2.87 -1.95
CA ILE A 8 6.06 3.30 -3.34
C ILE A 8 6.19 4.82 -3.41
N ILE A 9 5.28 5.57 -2.78
CA ILE A 9 5.38 7.03 -2.82
C ILE A 9 6.64 7.54 -2.13
N SER A 10 7.11 6.84 -1.09
CA SER A 10 8.37 7.19 -0.44
C SER A 10 9.56 7.05 -1.39
N ASP A 11 9.61 6.01 -2.23
CA ASP A 11 10.68 5.84 -3.23
C ASP A 11 10.72 6.99 -4.23
N TYR A 12 9.56 7.44 -4.71
CA TYR A 12 9.45 8.53 -5.70
C TYR A 12 9.61 9.93 -5.11
N THR A 13 9.33 10.13 -3.82
CA THR A 13 9.40 11.44 -3.16
C THR A 13 10.65 11.64 -2.31
N ARG A 14 11.48 10.60 -2.12
CA ARG A 14 12.71 10.66 -1.29
C ARG A 14 13.71 11.73 -1.72
N THR A 15 13.75 12.06 -3.01
CA THR A 15 14.67 13.06 -3.58
C THR A 15 14.02 14.42 -3.80
N ALA A 16 12.79 14.63 -3.34
CA ALA A 16 12.09 15.90 -3.52
C ALA A 16 12.72 17.03 -2.68
N GLU A 17 13.00 18.18 -3.32
CA GLU A 17 13.57 19.35 -2.66
C GLU A 17 12.70 19.89 -1.51
N LYS A 18 11.37 19.75 -1.64
CA LYS A 18 10.37 20.23 -0.67
C LYS A 18 9.47 19.08 -0.19
N PRO A 19 9.89 18.29 0.81
CA PRO A 19 9.22 17.04 1.18
C PRO A 19 7.78 17.24 1.66
N GLY A 20 7.50 18.30 2.42
CA GLY A 20 6.14 18.60 2.88
C GLY A 20 5.18 18.94 1.75
N LEU A 21 5.63 19.74 0.77
CA LEU A 21 4.82 20.07 -0.40
C LEU A 21 4.66 18.87 -1.34
N ALA A 22 5.71 18.08 -1.54
CA ALA A 22 5.65 16.86 -2.34
C ALA A 22 4.63 15.86 -1.77
N THR A 23 4.62 15.68 -0.44
CA THR A 23 3.66 14.83 0.25
C THR A 23 2.23 15.36 0.09
N ALA A 24 2.00 16.64 0.36
CA ALA A 24 0.67 17.25 0.24
C ALA A 24 0.12 17.21 -1.19
N ALA A 25 0.96 17.50 -2.19
CA ALA A 25 0.60 17.43 -3.60
C ALA A 25 0.24 16.00 -4.00
N SER A 26 1.06 15.02 -3.59
CA SER A 26 0.82 13.61 -3.91
C SER A 26 -0.47 13.08 -3.27
N CYS A 27 -0.68 13.33 -1.97
CA CYS A 27 -1.91 12.95 -1.29
C CYS A 27 -3.15 13.59 -1.93
N SER A 28 -3.08 14.88 -2.27
CA SER A 28 -4.21 15.60 -2.87
C SER A 28 -4.51 15.10 -4.29
N ALA A 29 -3.47 14.92 -5.11
CA ALA A 29 -3.62 14.39 -6.47
C ALA A 29 -4.21 12.97 -6.45
N TYR A 30 -3.70 12.10 -5.58
CA TYR A 30 -4.22 10.73 -5.43
C TYR A 30 -5.67 10.72 -4.95
N PHE A 31 -6.01 11.55 -3.96
CA PHE A 31 -7.37 11.66 -3.42
C PHE A 31 -8.37 12.13 -4.49
N ILE A 32 -8.04 13.20 -5.21
CA ILE A 32 -8.90 13.77 -6.25
C ILE A 32 -9.08 12.78 -7.40
N ALA A 33 -7.97 12.24 -7.93
CA ALA A 33 -8.01 11.31 -9.06
C ALA A 33 -8.77 10.03 -8.70
N SER A 34 -8.52 9.46 -7.51
CA SER A 34 -9.20 8.24 -7.05
C SER A 34 -10.69 8.48 -6.82
N SER A 35 -11.06 9.59 -6.17
CA SER A 35 -12.47 9.95 -5.96
C SER A 35 -13.19 10.11 -7.30
N TRP A 36 -12.55 10.77 -8.28
CA TRP A 36 -13.08 10.92 -9.62
C TRP A 36 -13.28 9.58 -10.33
N MET A 37 -12.30 8.67 -10.27
CA MET A 37 -12.40 7.33 -10.86
C MET A 37 -13.50 6.50 -10.21
N PHE A 38 -13.66 6.56 -8.88
CA PHE A 38 -14.74 5.88 -8.18
C PHE A 38 -16.12 6.40 -8.60
N LEU A 39 -16.29 7.72 -8.73
CA LEU A 39 -17.55 8.31 -9.18
C LEU A 39 -17.92 7.86 -10.59
N ILE A 40 -16.97 7.85 -11.53
CA ILE A 40 -17.21 7.38 -12.90
C ILE A 40 -17.53 5.89 -12.91
N GLY A 41 -16.74 5.05 -12.21
CA GLY A 41 -16.95 3.61 -12.17
C GLY A 41 -18.31 3.24 -11.59
N MET A 42 -18.68 3.86 -10.46
CA MET A 42 -20.00 3.69 -9.85
C MET A 42 -21.13 4.17 -10.78
N GLY A 43 -20.99 5.34 -11.42
CA GLY A 43 -21.98 5.84 -12.36
C GLY A 43 -22.18 4.91 -13.56
N ALA A 44 -21.09 4.37 -14.11
CA ALA A 44 -21.12 3.43 -15.23
C ALA A 44 -21.78 2.10 -14.85
N ALA A 45 -21.47 1.56 -13.67
CA ALA A 45 -22.10 0.34 -13.15
C ALA A 45 -23.60 0.53 -12.91
N LEU A 46 -24.01 1.64 -12.31
CA LEU A 46 -25.43 1.95 -12.08
C LEU A 46 -26.21 2.15 -13.38
N PHE A 47 -25.60 2.75 -14.39
CA PHE A 47 -26.25 3.01 -15.68
C PHE A 47 -26.40 1.75 -16.54
N THR A 48 -25.39 0.87 -16.53
CA THR A 48 -25.37 -0.37 -17.33
C THR A 48 -25.98 -1.57 -16.62
N GLY A 49 -26.10 -1.51 -15.28
CA GLY A 49 -26.51 -2.63 -14.44
C GLY A 49 -25.49 -3.78 -14.41
N GLN A 50 -24.23 -3.51 -14.81
CA GLN A 50 -23.14 -4.48 -14.86
C GLN A 50 -22.09 -4.12 -13.80
N ASP A 51 -21.41 -5.14 -13.28
CA ASP A 51 -20.23 -5.02 -12.41
C ASP A 51 -18.92 -5.35 -13.15
N ASP A 52 -19.00 -6.05 -14.28
CA ASP A 52 -17.87 -6.32 -15.16
C ASP A 52 -17.49 -5.09 -16.01
N ILE A 53 -16.28 -4.58 -15.80
CA ILE A 53 -15.71 -3.45 -16.55
C ILE A 53 -15.70 -3.70 -18.07
N ALA A 54 -15.40 -4.93 -18.52
CA ALA A 54 -15.40 -5.25 -19.94
C ALA A 54 -16.81 -5.13 -20.53
N ALA A 55 -17.82 -5.63 -19.82
CA ALA A 55 -19.22 -5.50 -20.22
C ALA A 55 -19.68 -4.03 -20.25
N ILE A 56 -19.29 -3.25 -19.24
CA ILE A 56 -19.55 -1.80 -19.17
C ILE A 56 -18.96 -1.08 -20.39
N MET A 57 -17.70 -1.37 -20.73
CA MET A 57 -17.01 -0.71 -21.86
C MET A 57 -17.63 -1.06 -23.21
N VAL A 58 -18.07 -2.32 -23.39
CA VAL A 58 -18.75 -2.73 -24.63
C VAL A 58 -20.09 -2.03 -24.76
N GLN A 59 -20.90 -1.96 -23.70
CA GLN A 59 -22.18 -1.24 -23.71
C GLN A 59 -22.01 0.27 -23.93
N ALA A 60 -20.94 0.86 -23.40
CA ALA A 60 -20.60 2.27 -23.62
C ALA A 60 -20.07 2.57 -25.05
N GLY A 61 -19.98 1.57 -25.93
CA GLY A 61 -19.46 1.73 -27.29
C GLY A 61 -17.95 1.88 -27.37
N LEU A 62 -17.22 1.65 -26.26
CA LEU A 62 -15.78 1.79 -26.18
C LEU A 62 -15.03 0.53 -26.66
N GLY A 63 -15.72 -0.62 -26.78
CA GLY A 63 -15.23 -1.84 -27.45
C GLY A 63 -13.72 -2.11 -27.27
N VAL A 64 -13.00 -2.20 -28.39
CA VAL A 64 -11.54 -2.45 -28.41
C VAL A 64 -10.73 -1.30 -27.81
N ALA A 65 -11.16 -0.04 -28.01
CA ALA A 65 -10.46 1.13 -27.49
C ALA A 65 -10.43 1.13 -25.96
N GLY A 66 -11.54 0.72 -25.33
CA GLY A 66 -11.63 0.59 -23.89
C GLY A 66 -10.68 -0.46 -23.33
N ILE A 67 -10.64 -1.65 -23.96
CA ILE A 67 -9.73 -2.72 -23.59
C ILE A 67 -8.27 -2.27 -23.71
N LEU A 68 -7.91 -1.55 -24.78
CA LEU A 68 -6.56 -1.00 -24.96
C LEU A 68 -6.20 0.01 -23.88
N VAL A 69 -7.12 0.89 -23.49
CA VAL A 69 -6.90 1.85 -22.40
C VAL A 69 -6.64 1.12 -21.09
N VAL A 70 -7.46 0.10 -20.76
CA VAL A 70 -7.28 -0.70 -19.54
C VAL A 70 -5.94 -1.43 -19.57
N LEU A 71 -5.57 -2.03 -20.70
CA LEU A 71 -4.29 -2.74 -20.84
C LEU A 71 -3.11 -1.79 -20.64
N LEU A 72 -3.08 -0.65 -21.33
CA LEU A 72 -1.99 0.32 -21.22
C LEU A 72 -1.89 0.94 -19.82
N SER A 73 -3.04 1.22 -19.20
CA SER A 73 -3.10 1.68 -17.81
C SER A 73 -2.55 0.64 -16.84
N THR A 74 -2.84 -0.65 -17.07
CA THR A 74 -2.39 -1.74 -16.18
C THR A 74 -0.89 -1.96 -16.30
N VAL A 75 -0.34 -1.88 -17.52
CA VAL A 75 1.12 -2.01 -17.74
C VAL A 75 1.88 -0.90 -17.02
N THR A 76 1.40 0.35 -17.11
CA THR A 76 2.06 1.48 -16.48
C THR A 76 2.03 1.42 -14.95
N THR A 77 0.92 1.01 -14.33
CA THR A 77 0.86 0.85 -12.87
C THR A 77 1.68 -0.34 -12.39
N THR A 78 1.59 -1.48 -13.07
CA THR A 78 2.34 -2.70 -12.69
C THR A 78 3.85 -2.50 -12.79
N PHE A 79 4.31 -1.68 -13.73
CA PHE A 79 5.71 -1.32 -13.83
C PHE A 79 6.22 -0.61 -12.56
N LEU A 80 5.45 0.33 -12.01
CA LEU A 80 5.83 1.05 -10.77
C LEU A 80 5.93 0.08 -9.59
N ASP A 81 4.97 -0.84 -9.47
CA ASP A 81 4.95 -1.84 -8.40
C ASP A 81 6.15 -2.80 -8.49
N ALA A 82 6.43 -3.33 -9.69
CA ALA A 82 7.54 -4.23 -9.93
C ALA A 82 8.90 -3.54 -9.70
N PHE A 83 9.03 -2.27 -10.10
CA PHE A 83 10.24 -1.49 -9.87
C PHE A 83 10.47 -1.22 -8.38
N SER A 84 9.45 -0.77 -7.63
CA SER A 84 9.57 -0.55 -6.18
C SER A 84 9.89 -1.85 -5.43
N ALA A 85 9.31 -2.98 -5.84
CA ALA A 85 9.71 -4.30 -5.32
C ALA A 85 11.18 -4.63 -5.62
N GLY A 86 11.67 -4.32 -6.83
CA GLY A 86 13.07 -4.48 -7.20
C GLY A 86 14.03 -3.62 -6.36
N VAL A 87 13.70 -2.35 -6.15
CA VAL A 87 14.45 -1.42 -5.29
C VAL A 87 14.47 -1.91 -3.84
N SER A 88 13.33 -2.35 -3.31
CA SER A 88 13.22 -2.91 -1.95
C SER A 88 14.08 -4.17 -1.79
N CYS A 89 14.05 -5.07 -2.77
CA CYS A 89 14.87 -6.29 -2.76
C CYS A 89 16.37 -6.00 -2.90
N GLN A 90 16.76 -4.89 -3.55
CA GLN A 90 18.17 -4.53 -3.70
C GLN A 90 18.82 -4.23 -2.35
N SER A 91 18.06 -3.72 -1.37
CA SER A 91 18.55 -3.55 0.00
C SER A 91 18.93 -4.87 0.68
N LEU A 92 18.34 -6.00 0.26
CA LEU A 92 18.66 -7.34 0.77
C LEU A 92 19.79 -8.00 -0.02
N VAL A 93 19.85 -7.78 -1.33
CA VAL A 93 20.83 -8.39 -2.24
C VAL A 93 21.55 -7.30 -3.06
N PRO A 94 22.45 -6.52 -2.43
CA PRO A 94 23.05 -5.33 -3.06
C PRO A 94 23.96 -5.64 -4.26
N LYS A 95 24.32 -6.92 -4.46
CA LYS A 95 25.14 -7.38 -5.59
C LYS A 95 24.35 -7.51 -6.89
N VAL A 96 23.01 -7.46 -6.84
CA VAL A 96 22.14 -7.61 -8.01
C VAL A 96 21.52 -6.25 -8.33
N SER A 97 21.37 -5.93 -9.63
CA SER A 97 20.73 -4.69 -10.04
C SER A 97 19.23 -4.71 -9.75
N ASP A 98 18.70 -3.56 -9.35
CA ASP A 98 17.29 -3.24 -9.20
C ASP A 98 16.45 -3.72 -10.41
N LYS A 99 16.94 -3.53 -11.64
CA LYS A 99 16.28 -3.97 -12.87
C LYS A 99 16.09 -5.49 -12.95
N ILE A 100 17.10 -6.27 -12.56
CA ILE A 100 17.01 -7.73 -12.56
C ILE A 100 16.05 -8.17 -11.46
N LEU A 101 16.12 -7.56 -10.28
CA LEU A 101 15.21 -7.86 -9.17
C LEU A 101 13.75 -7.51 -9.50
N ALA A 102 13.51 -6.39 -10.20
CA ALA A 102 12.20 -6.02 -10.70
C ALA A 102 11.66 -7.01 -11.75
N LEU A 103 12.53 -7.51 -12.63
CA LEU A 103 12.15 -8.56 -13.59
C LEU A 103 11.78 -9.87 -12.88
N ILE A 104 12.56 -10.28 -11.87
CA ILE A 104 12.26 -11.45 -11.05
C ILE A 104 10.92 -11.27 -10.33
N ALA A 105 10.68 -10.10 -9.72
CA ALA A 105 9.41 -9.78 -9.06
C ALA A 105 8.24 -9.84 -10.04
N THR A 106 8.41 -9.36 -11.28
CA THR A 106 7.40 -9.45 -12.34
C THR A 106 7.08 -10.90 -12.69
N VAL A 107 8.11 -11.74 -12.92
CA VAL A 107 7.91 -13.16 -13.25
C VAL A 107 7.20 -13.89 -12.11
N LEU A 108 7.62 -13.66 -10.86
CA LEU A 108 6.96 -14.24 -9.70
C LEU A 108 5.51 -13.76 -9.56
N GLY A 109 5.25 -12.48 -9.81
CA GLY A 109 3.90 -11.91 -9.83
C GLY A 109 3.00 -12.55 -10.88
N VAL A 110 3.51 -12.77 -12.10
CA VAL A 110 2.77 -13.48 -13.16
C VAL A 110 2.48 -14.92 -12.77
N LEU A 111 3.46 -15.64 -12.22
CA LEU A 111 3.24 -17.01 -11.74
C LEU A 111 2.17 -17.04 -10.65
N LEU A 112 2.24 -16.15 -9.66
CA LEU A 112 1.21 -16.04 -8.63
C LEU A 112 -0.16 -15.70 -9.23
N ALA A 113 -0.23 -14.79 -10.20
CA ALA A 113 -1.48 -14.41 -10.85
C ALA A 113 -2.15 -15.58 -11.60
N ILE A 114 -1.37 -16.52 -12.17
CA ILE A 114 -1.89 -17.73 -12.82
C ILE A 114 -2.55 -18.67 -11.81
N PHE A 115 -2.02 -18.76 -10.59
CA PHE A 115 -2.51 -19.66 -9.54
C PHE A 115 -3.45 -18.98 -8.53
N ALA A 116 -3.55 -17.65 -8.55
CA ALA A 116 -4.37 -16.89 -7.62
C ALA A 116 -5.86 -17.09 -7.90
N ALA A 117 -6.60 -17.49 -6.87
CA ALA A 117 -8.04 -17.63 -6.92
C ALA A 117 -8.69 -16.23 -6.79
N PRO A 118 -9.52 -15.77 -7.76
CA PRO A 118 -10.14 -14.45 -7.71
C PRO A 118 -10.99 -14.21 -6.46
N ASP A 119 -11.62 -15.25 -5.95
CA ASP A 119 -12.44 -15.27 -4.73
C ASP A 119 -11.64 -14.99 -3.46
N GLN A 120 -10.33 -15.26 -3.45
CA GLN A 120 -9.44 -15.02 -2.31
C GLN A 120 -8.76 -13.66 -2.34
N PHE A 121 -9.01 -12.85 -3.39
CA PHE A 121 -8.31 -11.59 -3.57
C PHE A 121 -8.58 -10.60 -2.43
N GLN A 122 -9.81 -10.57 -1.91
CA GLN A 122 -10.17 -9.73 -0.77
C GLN A 122 -9.39 -10.12 0.50
N ASP A 123 -9.31 -11.41 0.81
CA ASP A 123 -8.56 -11.91 1.97
C ASP A 123 -7.07 -11.63 1.85
N PHE A 124 -6.54 -11.71 0.64
CA PHE A 124 -5.17 -11.31 0.33
C PHE A 124 -4.95 -9.81 0.56
N LEU A 125 -5.88 -8.95 0.15
CA LEU A 125 -5.81 -7.51 0.43
C LEU A 125 -5.86 -7.21 1.94
N TYR A 126 -6.68 -7.95 2.70
CA TYR A 126 -6.70 -7.81 4.16
C TYR A 126 -5.42 -8.31 4.82
N LEU A 127 -4.80 -9.38 4.29
CA LEU A 127 -3.49 -9.87 4.75
C LEU A 127 -2.43 -8.79 4.58
N ILE A 128 -2.31 -8.24 3.39
CA ILE A 128 -1.33 -7.19 3.10
C ILE A 128 -1.63 -5.94 3.95
N GLY A 129 -2.90 -5.53 4.04
CA GLY A 129 -3.30 -4.41 4.89
C GLY A 129 -2.90 -4.60 6.36
N SER A 130 -3.04 -5.82 6.89
CA SER A 130 -2.64 -6.16 8.26
C SER A 130 -1.15 -6.06 8.53
N VAL A 131 -0.31 -6.18 7.50
CA VAL A 131 1.14 -6.06 7.60
C VAL A 131 1.59 -4.61 7.47
N PHE A 132 1.08 -3.89 6.47
CA PHE A 132 1.53 -2.54 6.16
C PHE A 132 0.99 -1.49 7.14
N ALA A 133 -0.26 -1.61 7.62
CA ALA A 133 -0.82 -0.62 8.54
C ALA A 133 -0.03 -0.50 9.87
N PRO A 134 0.28 -1.61 10.58
CA PRO A 134 1.13 -1.56 11.77
C PRO A 134 2.53 -1.01 11.51
N MET A 135 3.14 -1.39 10.37
CA MET A 135 4.47 -0.92 10.00
C MET A 135 4.47 0.60 9.81
N THR A 136 3.48 1.14 9.10
CA THR A 136 3.29 2.59 8.95
C THR A 136 3.06 3.28 10.28
N ALA A 137 2.24 2.69 11.17
CA ALA A 137 1.97 3.26 12.48
C ALA A 137 3.25 3.46 13.31
N ILE A 138 4.11 2.44 13.34
CA ILE A 138 5.38 2.51 14.06
C ILE A 138 6.31 3.55 13.41
N LEU A 139 6.44 3.52 12.08
CA LEU A 139 7.24 4.50 11.34
C LEU A 139 6.81 5.95 11.64
N LEU A 140 5.50 6.23 11.63
CA LEU A 140 4.95 7.55 11.94
C LEU A 140 5.20 7.94 13.41
N SER A 141 5.08 6.99 14.34
CA SER A 141 5.37 7.23 15.76
C SER A 141 6.84 7.59 15.98
N ASP A 142 7.75 6.80 15.42
CA ASP A 142 9.18 6.97 15.59
C ASP A 142 9.64 8.31 15.00
N PHE A 143 9.16 8.64 13.81
CA PHE A 143 9.54 9.86 13.11
C PHE A 143 8.90 11.13 13.71
N PHE A 144 7.58 11.16 13.90
CA PHE A 144 6.87 12.40 14.30
C PHE A 144 6.75 12.60 15.82
N ILE A 145 6.60 11.51 16.59
CA ILE A 145 6.32 11.59 18.03
C ILE A 145 7.60 11.43 18.85
N LEU A 146 8.34 10.33 18.61
CA LEU A 146 9.52 9.97 19.38
C LEU A 146 10.78 10.69 18.88
N LYS A 147 10.81 11.07 17.59
CA LYS A 147 11.96 11.65 16.89
C LYS A 147 13.22 10.77 17.06
N GLN A 148 13.04 9.47 16.93
CA GLN A 148 14.10 8.48 17.04
C GLN A 148 14.54 8.05 15.64
N ASP A 149 15.84 7.93 15.45
CA ASP A 149 16.44 7.42 14.23
C ASP A 149 17.06 6.05 14.51
N HIS A 150 16.50 5.01 13.89
CA HIS A 150 16.93 3.63 14.02
C HIS A 150 17.78 3.16 12.82
N THR A 151 18.26 4.07 11.97
CA THR A 151 19.03 3.71 10.76
C THR A 151 20.34 2.97 11.07
N ALA A 152 20.92 3.20 12.24
CA ALA A 152 22.15 2.52 12.69
C ALA A 152 21.88 1.14 13.31
N ASP A 153 20.64 0.84 13.68
CA ASP A 153 20.27 -0.42 14.32
C ASP A 153 20.10 -1.51 13.27
N SER A 154 20.69 -2.69 13.51
CA SER A 154 20.49 -3.84 12.62
C SER A 154 19.06 -4.40 12.72
N VAL A 155 18.52 -4.47 13.94
CA VAL A 155 17.14 -4.88 14.24
C VAL A 155 16.67 -4.18 15.52
N ASN A 156 15.56 -3.45 15.43
CA ASN A 156 14.83 -2.98 16.61
C ASN A 156 13.78 -4.03 17.02
N TRP A 157 14.13 -4.87 18.01
CA TRP A 157 13.27 -5.94 18.51
C TRP A 157 11.97 -5.43 19.12
N LEU A 158 11.98 -4.26 19.76
CA LEU A 158 10.78 -3.67 20.35
C LEU A 158 9.77 -3.32 19.26
N ASN A 159 10.22 -2.63 18.21
CA ASN A 159 9.40 -2.32 17.05
C ASN A 159 8.91 -3.58 16.33
N LEU A 160 9.74 -4.61 16.25
CA LEU A 160 9.34 -5.89 15.64
C LEU A 160 8.23 -6.58 16.44
N VAL A 161 8.31 -6.59 17.77
CA VAL A 161 7.24 -7.12 18.64
C VAL A 161 5.97 -6.27 18.53
N LEU A 162 6.08 -4.94 18.57
CA LEU A 162 4.94 -4.04 18.39
C LEU A 162 4.27 -4.22 17.02
N TRP A 163 5.07 -4.48 15.98
CA TRP A 163 4.59 -4.75 14.64
C TRP A 163 3.79 -6.06 14.60
N VAL A 164 4.34 -7.16 15.12
CA VAL A 164 3.63 -8.46 15.18
C VAL A 164 2.32 -8.36 15.98
N LEU A 165 2.34 -7.67 17.13
CA LEU A 165 1.14 -7.39 17.91
C LEU A 165 0.12 -6.56 17.12
N GLY A 166 0.60 -5.60 16.34
CA GLY A 166 -0.24 -4.81 15.45
C GLY A 166 -0.87 -5.62 14.33
N VAL A 167 -0.15 -6.58 13.73
CA VAL A 167 -0.70 -7.50 12.73
C VAL A 167 -1.83 -8.33 13.35
N ALA A 168 -1.59 -8.88 14.55
CA ALA A 168 -2.59 -9.65 15.28
C ALA A 168 -3.83 -8.80 15.63
N LEU A 169 -3.62 -7.57 16.10
CA LEU A 169 -4.69 -6.62 16.41
C LEU A 169 -5.51 -6.27 15.17
N TYR A 170 -4.86 -5.97 14.05
CA TYR A 170 -5.54 -5.67 12.79
C TYR A 170 -6.43 -6.85 12.36
N ARG A 171 -5.89 -8.08 12.42
CA ARG A 171 -6.63 -9.29 12.05
C ARG A 171 -7.82 -9.56 12.99
N PHE A 172 -7.65 -9.34 14.29
CA PHE A 172 -8.72 -9.51 15.26
C PHE A 172 -9.86 -8.50 15.02
N LEU A 173 -9.51 -7.27 14.68
CA LEU A 173 -10.45 -6.18 14.48
C LEU A 173 -11.09 -6.16 13.07
N LEU A 174 -10.70 -7.05 12.15
CA LEU A 174 -11.27 -7.10 10.79
C LEU A 174 -12.79 -7.25 10.77
N ASN A 175 -13.38 -7.88 11.79
CA ASN A 175 -14.83 -8.08 11.89
C ASN A 175 -15.57 -6.89 12.55
N VAL A 176 -14.86 -5.80 12.88
CA VAL A 176 -15.44 -4.62 13.51
C VAL A 176 -15.73 -3.57 12.45
N ASP A 177 -17.00 -3.27 12.26
CA ASP A 177 -17.43 -2.21 11.35
C ASP A 177 -17.19 -0.84 11.97
N THR A 178 -16.34 -0.03 11.33
CA THR A 178 -16.12 1.37 11.68
C THR A 178 -16.41 2.26 10.48
N PRO A 179 -16.91 3.51 10.68
CA PRO A 179 -17.24 4.41 9.58
C PRO A 179 -16.06 4.77 8.65
N VAL A 180 -14.83 4.60 9.13
CA VAL A 180 -13.59 4.94 8.40
C VAL A 180 -12.77 3.70 8.00
N GLY A 181 -13.33 2.50 8.20
CA GLY A 181 -12.60 1.24 8.08
C GLY A 181 -11.61 1.01 9.22
N ILE A 182 -11.18 -0.24 9.41
CA ILE A 182 -10.42 -0.62 10.61
C ILE A 182 -8.97 -0.12 10.63
N THR A 183 -8.44 0.18 9.44
CA THR A 183 -7.06 0.65 9.26
C THR A 183 -6.74 1.89 10.08
N VAL A 184 -7.62 2.90 10.07
CA VAL A 184 -7.38 4.18 10.76
C VAL A 184 -7.30 3.98 12.28
N PRO A 185 -8.29 3.33 12.94
CA PRO A 185 -8.19 2.98 14.36
C PRO A 185 -6.92 2.20 14.71
N VAL A 186 -6.56 1.18 13.93
CA VAL A 186 -5.36 0.36 14.21
C VAL A 186 -4.09 1.20 14.16
N VAL A 187 -3.96 2.08 13.16
CA VAL A 187 -2.80 2.97 13.03
C VAL A 187 -2.71 3.92 14.23
N VAL A 188 -3.82 4.55 14.63
CA VAL A 188 -3.84 5.48 15.77
C VAL A 188 -3.50 4.77 17.09
N ILE A 189 -4.10 3.60 17.33
CA ILE A 189 -3.85 2.80 18.54
C ILE A 189 -2.38 2.39 18.59
N LEU A 190 -1.83 1.84 17.51
CA LEU A 190 -0.44 1.40 17.49
C LEU A 190 0.56 2.55 17.60
N MET A 191 0.27 3.71 17.00
CA MET A 191 1.07 4.91 17.19
C MET A 191 1.13 5.32 18.67
N ALA A 192 -0.02 5.34 19.34
CA ALA A 192 -0.09 5.69 20.76
C ALA A 192 0.64 4.66 21.64
N VAL A 193 0.43 3.37 21.39
CA VAL A 193 1.09 2.27 22.11
C VAL A 193 2.60 2.32 21.92
N SER A 194 3.09 2.47 20.67
CA SER A 194 4.51 2.59 20.38
C SER A 194 5.13 3.77 21.14
N ALA A 195 4.50 4.94 21.07
CA ALA A 195 5.00 6.13 21.74
C ALA A 195 5.04 5.99 23.27
N LEU A 196 4.05 5.33 23.87
CA LEU A 196 4.00 5.09 25.32
C LEU A 196 5.07 4.09 25.75
N VAL A 197 5.19 2.97 25.04
CA VAL A 197 6.13 1.90 25.39
C VAL A 197 7.58 2.40 25.31
N HIS A 198 7.96 3.14 24.26
CA HIS A 198 9.29 3.74 24.16
C HIS A 198 9.56 4.78 25.25
N LYS A 199 8.57 5.61 25.61
CA LYS A 199 8.73 6.59 26.69
C LYS A 199 8.89 5.96 28.07
N VAL A 200 8.28 4.80 28.31
CA VAL A 200 8.44 4.06 29.56
C VAL A 200 9.79 3.37 29.62
N LEU A 201 10.20 2.70 28.53
CA LEU A 201 11.46 1.96 28.47
C LEU A 201 12.69 2.88 28.43
N ASN A 202 12.64 4.03 27.75
CA ASN A 202 13.76 4.98 27.74
C ASN A 202 13.88 5.81 29.03
N LYS A 203 12.90 5.73 29.94
CA LYS A 203 12.98 6.33 31.27
C LYS A 203 13.54 5.37 32.34
N ALA A 204 13.64 4.08 32.02
CA ALA A 204 14.24 3.06 32.87
C ALA A 204 15.74 2.93 32.57
#